data_AF-A0A916U945-F1
#
_entry.id   AF-A0A916U945-F1
#
_cell.length_a   1.000
_cell.length_b   1.000
_cell.length_c   1.000
_cell.angle_alpha   90.00
_cell.angle_beta   90.00
_cell.angle_gamma   90.00
#
_symmetry.space_group_name_H-M   'P 1'
#
loop_
_entity.id
_entity.type
_entity.pdbx_description
1 polymer ?
#
loop_
_entity_poly.entity_id
_entity_poly.type
_entity_poly.pdbx_seq_one_letter_code
_entity_poly.pdbx_strand_id
1 'polypeptide(L)'
;MKKLIPVILTGLFAMSMNVHAIADDAKQDAKAVKERAEGDYKAAKAKIKGEHEASEAECKKLDGDAKKACNKDADAKEKMAKADAEAAYKKSKAEASAMK
;
A
#
# COMPACT_ATOMS: atom_id res chain seq x y z
N MET A 1 2.21 17.24 -41.85
CA MET A 1 2.45 18.70 -41.81
C MET A 1 1.13 19.42 -41.67
N LYS A 2 0.95 20.21 -40.59
CA LYS A 2 -0.18 21.12 -40.27
C LYS A 2 -1.57 20.45 -40.31
N LYS A 3 -2.30 20.39 -39.19
CA LYS A 3 -2.94 21.57 -38.59
C LYS A 3 -3.04 21.40 -37.07
N LEU A 4 -2.56 22.42 -36.37
CA LEU A 4 -2.97 22.77 -35.01
C LEU A 4 -4.41 23.32 -35.05
N ILE A 5 -4.93 23.58 -33.84
CA ILE A 5 -6.11 24.38 -33.44
C ILE A 5 -7.28 23.49 -32.92
N PRO A 6 -7.98 23.81 -31.81
CA PRO A 6 -7.54 24.02 -30.42
C PRO A 6 -8.57 23.42 -29.40
N VAL A 7 -8.36 23.62 -28.09
CA VAL A 7 -9.42 23.89 -27.08
C VAL A 7 -10.55 22.84 -26.83
N ILE A 8 -10.48 22.27 -25.62
CA ILE A 8 -11.57 22.07 -24.64
C ILE A 8 -12.81 21.27 -25.10
N LEU A 9 -12.90 20.02 -24.61
CA LEU A 9 -14.16 19.33 -24.40
C LEU A 9 -14.21 18.76 -22.97
N THR A 10 -14.21 19.66 -21.98
CA THR A 10 -14.85 19.39 -20.69
C THR A 10 -16.35 19.32 -20.91
N GLY A 11 -17.00 18.24 -20.50
CA GLY A 11 -18.46 18.28 -20.28
C GLY A 11 -19.25 17.00 -20.43
N LEU A 12 -18.92 15.93 -19.71
CA LEU A 12 -19.97 15.01 -19.23
C LEU A 12 -19.65 14.47 -17.82
N PHE A 13 -19.51 15.40 -16.87
CA PHE A 13 -19.78 15.10 -15.46
C PHE A 13 -20.33 16.37 -14.81
N ALA A 14 -21.58 16.69 -15.11
CA ALA A 14 -22.33 17.71 -14.40
C ALA A 14 -23.03 17.05 -13.20
N MET A 15 -22.42 17.15 -12.03
CA MET A 15 -23.15 17.37 -10.78
C MET A 15 -22.27 18.22 -9.86
N SER A 16 -22.46 19.53 -9.99
CA SER A 16 -22.44 20.51 -8.90
C SER A 16 -21.39 20.31 -7.80
N MET A 17 -20.15 20.73 -8.06
CA MET A 17 -19.30 21.31 -7.02
C MET A 17 -18.73 22.63 -7.52
N ASN A 18 -19.01 23.67 -6.75
CA ASN A 18 -18.58 25.03 -6.99
C ASN A 18 -17.05 25.08 -7.07
N VAL A 19 -16.57 25.63 -8.18
CA VAL A 19 -15.16 25.90 -8.46
C VAL A 19 -14.62 26.89 -7.41
N HIS A 20 -13.94 26.40 -6.39
CA HIS A 20 -13.07 27.20 -5.53
C HIS A 20 -11.74 26.45 -5.37
N ALA A 21 -10.73 26.92 -6.13
CA ALA A 21 -9.30 26.64 -5.99
C ALA A 21 -8.80 25.20 -6.21
N ILE A 22 -8.32 24.93 -7.43
CA ILE A 22 -7.52 23.76 -7.88
C ILE A 22 -6.14 23.61 -7.19
N ALA A 23 -5.98 24.06 -5.95
CA ALA A 23 -4.81 23.82 -5.11
C ALA A 23 -5.14 23.03 -3.84
N ASP A 24 -6.42 22.91 -3.45
CA ASP A 24 -6.84 22.23 -2.22
C ASP A 24 -7.28 20.76 -2.46
N ASP A 25 -7.83 20.43 -3.63
CA ASP A 25 -8.27 19.06 -3.97
C ASP A 25 -7.11 18.05 -4.02
N ALA A 26 -5.99 18.38 -4.68
CA ALA A 26 -4.82 17.50 -4.77
C ALA A 26 -4.21 17.18 -3.39
N LYS A 27 -4.33 18.12 -2.45
CA LYS A 27 -3.83 17.97 -1.08
C LYS A 27 -4.74 17.07 -0.24
N GLN A 28 -6.05 17.15 -0.47
CA GLN A 28 -7.05 16.30 0.17
C GLN A 28 -6.94 14.85 -0.34
N ASP A 29 -6.70 14.66 -1.64
CA ASP A 29 -6.43 13.36 -2.25
C ASP A 29 -5.12 12.75 -1.73
N ALA A 30 -4.04 13.53 -1.66
CA ALA A 30 -2.76 13.09 -1.11
C ALA A 30 -2.86 12.65 0.37
N LYS A 31 -3.69 13.34 1.18
CA LYS A 31 -3.93 12.96 2.57
C LYS A 31 -4.67 11.63 2.66
N ALA A 32 -5.73 11.46 1.88
CA ALA A 32 -6.51 10.23 1.84
C ALA A 32 -5.66 9.02 1.38
N VAL A 33 -4.80 9.21 0.37
CA VAL A 33 -3.87 8.17 -0.10
C VAL A 33 -2.86 7.79 0.99
N LYS A 34 -2.32 8.76 1.73
CA LYS A 34 -1.39 8.48 2.83
C LYS A 34 -2.07 7.72 3.97
N GLU A 35 -3.25 8.15 4.41
CA GLU A 35 -4.00 7.48 5.49
C GLU A 35 -4.38 6.06 5.10
N ARG A 36 -4.80 5.85 3.85
CA ARG A 36 -5.04 4.52 3.29
C ARG A 36 -3.77 3.67 3.30
N ALA A 37 -2.64 4.20 2.85
CA ALA A 37 -1.37 3.48 2.85
C ALA A 37 -0.92 3.08 4.28
N GLU A 38 -1.15 3.94 5.28
CA GLU A 38 -0.91 3.61 6.69
C GLU A 38 -1.84 2.51 7.20
N GLY A 39 -3.12 2.55 6.80
CA GLY A 39 -4.10 1.50 7.08
C GLY A 39 -3.73 0.16 6.46
N ASP A 40 -3.41 0.16 5.17
CA ASP A 40 -2.99 -1.01 4.40
C ASP A 40 -1.71 -1.62 4.98
N TYR A 41 -0.73 -0.79 5.37
CA TYR A 41 0.50 -1.26 6.03
C TYR A 41 0.23 -1.93 7.38
N LYS A 42 -0.65 -1.35 8.20
CA LYS A 42 -1.06 -1.96 9.49
C LYS A 42 -1.77 -3.28 9.26
N ALA A 43 -2.70 -3.34 8.30
CA ALA A 43 -3.43 -4.56 7.95
C ALA A 43 -2.48 -5.65 7.44
N ALA A 44 -1.54 -5.31 6.55
CA ALA A 44 -0.52 -6.23 6.07
C ALA A 44 0.34 -6.77 7.22
N LYS A 45 0.81 -5.91 8.13
CA LYS A 45 1.59 -6.34 9.30
C LYS A 45 0.82 -7.28 10.22
N ALA A 46 -0.48 -7.04 10.42
CA ALA A 46 -1.33 -7.92 11.22
C ALA A 46 -1.50 -9.29 10.54
N LYS A 47 -1.76 -9.31 9.22
CA LYS A 47 -1.85 -10.54 8.43
C LYS A 47 -0.55 -11.35 8.49
N ILE A 48 0.59 -10.71 8.27
CA ILE A 48 1.91 -11.35 8.30
C ILE A 48 2.19 -12.00 9.66
N LYS A 49 1.86 -11.32 10.76
CA LYS A 49 1.97 -11.89 12.10
C LYS A 49 1.08 -13.13 12.27
N GLY A 50 -0.17 -13.05 11.84
CA GLY A 50 -1.08 -14.21 11.91
C GLY A 50 -0.58 -15.40 11.08
N GLU A 51 -0.01 -15.16 9.90
CA GLU A 51 0.60 -16.21 9.07
C GLU A 51 1.87 -16.80 9.69
N HIS A 52 2.67 -15.98 10.36
CA HIS A 52 3.85 -16.44 11.11
C HIS A 52 3.44 -17.29 12.31
N GLU A 53 2.48 -16.83 13.13
CA GLU A 53 1.95 -17.58 14.26
C GLU A 53 1.33 -18.93 13.83
N ALA A 54 0.59 -18.94 12.70
CA ALA A 54 0.07 -20.16 12.12
C ALA A 54 1.20 -21.10 11.67
N SER A 55 2.22 -20.58 10.97
CA SER A 55 3.38 -21.37 10.54
C SER A 55 4.15 -21.94 11.73
N GLU A 56 4.37 -21.16 12.79
CA GLU A 56 4.99 -21.63 14.03
C GLU A 56 4.16 -22.72 14.71
N ALA A 57 2.83 -22.60 14.70
CA ALA A 57 1.95 -23.65 15.23
C ALA A 57 2.06 -24.96 14.44
N GLU A 58 2.28 -24.90 13.12
CA GLU A 58 2.59 -26.08 12.31
C GLU A 58 3.99 -26.61 12.62
N CYS A 59 4.99 -25.74 12.75
CA CYS A 59 6.36 -26.14 13.10
C CYS A 59 6.44 -26.81 14.48
N LYS A 60 5.56 -26.45 15.42
CA LYS A 60 5.47 -27.11 16.74
C LYS A 60 5.11 -28.59 16.67
N LYS A 61 4.50 -29.05 15.57
CA LYS A 61 4.18 -30.47 15.32
C LYS A 61 5.40 -31.28 14.84
N LEU A 62 6.51 -30.61 14.55
CA LEU A 62 7.78 -31.20 14.14
C LEU A 62 8.76 -31.26 15.32
N ASP A 63 9.78 -32.09 15.20
CA ASP A 63 10.83 -32.27 16.19
C ASP A 63 12.24 -32.14 15.58
N GLY A 64 13.23 -31.94 16.45
CA GLY A 64 14.64 -31.92 16.08
C GLY A 64 14.99 -30.85 15.03
N ASP A 65 15.77 -31.23 14.03
CA ASP A 65 16.23 -30.33 12.98
C ASP A 65 15.11 -29.87 12.04
N ALA A 66 14.08 -30.70 11.84
CA ALA A 66 12.92 -30.32 11.04
C ALA A 66 12.18 -29.13 11.67
N LYS A 67 12.01 -29.13 12.99
CA LYS A 67 11.44 -27.99 13.73
C LYS A 67 12.29 -26.73 13.59
N LYS A 68 13.62 -26.86 13.74
CA LYS A 68 14.54 -25.71 13.62
C LYS A 68 14.52 -25.10 12.22
N ALA A 69 14.52 -25.93 11.18
CA ALA A 69 14.41 -25.47 9.79
C ALA A 69 13.08 -24.77 9.55
N CYS A 70 11.97 -25.39 9.99
CA CYS A 70 10.63 -24.82 9.85
C CYS A 70 10.50 -23.45 10.52
N ASN A 71 10.99 -23.30 11.75
CA ASN A 71 10.98 -22.00 12.45
C ASN A 71 11.81 -20.95 11.70
N LYS A 72 13.01 -21.31 11.23
CA LYS A 72 13.85 -20.40 10.44
C LYS A 72 13.16 -19.96 9.15
N ASP A 73 12.47 -20.87 8.47
CA ASP A 73 11.73 -20.57 7.25
C ASP A 73 10.54 -19.65 7.54
N ALA A 74 9.81 -19.90 8.63
CA ALA A 74 8.72 -19.03 9.08
C ALA A 74 9.24 -17.61 9.38
N ASP A 75 10.33 -17.49 10.14
CA ASP A 75 10.96 -16.20 10.45
C ASP A 75 11.47 -15.48 9.20
N ALA A 76 12.05 -16.21 8.25
CA ALA A 76 12.52 -15.66 6.99
C ALA A 76 11.35 -15.12 6.15
N LYS A 77 10.26 -15.88 6.06
CA LYS A 77 9.01 -15.45 5.39
C LYS A 77 8.42 -14.21 6.04
N GLU A 78 8.35 -14.17 7.36
CA GLU A 78 7.83 -13.00 8.10
C GLU A 78 8.68 -11.74 7.82
N LYS A 79 10.02 -11.88 7.84
CA LYS A 79 10.94 -10.78 7.54
C LYS A 79 10.80 -10.28 6.11
N MET A 80 10.73 -11.17 5.13
CA MET A 80 10.55 -10.78 3.73
C MET A 80 9.22 -10.07 3.51
N ALA A 81 8.12 -10.65 4.01
CA ALA A 81 6.80 -10.04 3.87
C ALA A 81 6.70 -8.67 4.57
N LYS A 82 7.35 -8.48 5.73
CA LYS A 82 7.46 -7.15 6.37
C LYS A 82 8.24 -6.16 5.53
N ALA A 83 9.35 -6.58 4.92
CA ALA A 83 10.15 -5.73 4.05
C ALA A 83 9.34 -5.31 2.81
N ASP A 84 8.62 -6.24 2.19
CA ASP A 84 7.74 -5.95 1.05
C ASP A 84 6.61 -4.99 1.42
N ALA A 85 5.96 -5.21 2.58
CA ALA A 85 4.93 -4.31 3.09
C ALA A 85 5.46 -2.90 3.37
N GLU A 86 6.69 -2.79 3.92
CA GLU A 86 7.32 -1.50 4.16
C GLU A 86 7.71 -0.79 2.85
N ALA A 87 8.23 -1.53 1.87
CA ALA A 87 8.54 -1.01 0.54
C ALA A 87 7.28 -0.49 -0.16
N ALA A 88 6.19 -1.25 -0.12
CA ALA A 88 4.89 -0.83 -0.65
C ALA A 88 4.37 0.44 0.04
N TYR A 89 4.45 0.50 1.37
CA TYR A 89 4.05 1.68 2.13
C TYR A 89 4.88 2.92 1.76
N LYS A 90 6.21 2.77 1.69
CA LYS A 90 7.14 3.85 1.28
C LYS A 90 6.82 4.34 -0.14
N LYS A 91 6.53 3.42 -1.07
CA LYS A 91 6.12 3.77 -2.44
C LYS A 91 4.83 4.58 -2.43
N SER A 92 3.76 4.09 -1.78
CA SER A 92 2.48 4.79 -1.72
C SER A 92 2.58 6.17 -1.06
N LYS A 93 3.42 6.29 -0.01
CA LYS A 93 3.70 7.58 0.63
C LYS A 93 4.47 8.54 -0.27
N ALA A 94 5.42 8.04 -1.06
CA ALA A 94 6.17 8.84 -2.03
C ALA A 94 5.26 9.35 -3.14
N GLU A 95 4.38 8.50 -3.68
CA GLU A 95 3.39 8.91 -4.69
C GLU A 95 2.41 9.95 -4.15
N ALA A 96 1.89 9.77 -2.93
CA ALA A 96 1.06 10.78 -2.28
C ALA A 96 1.81 12.12 -2.07
N SER A 97 3.12 12.07 -1.86
CA SER A 97 3.94 13.28 -1.65
C SER A 97 4.32 13.95 -2.97
N ALA A 98 4.35 13.22 -4.08
CA ALA A 98 4.55 13.76 -5.43
C ALA A 98 3.28 14.41 -6.00
N MET A 99 2.11 14.13 -5.41
CA MET A 99 0.82 14.75 -5.75
C MET A 99 0.57 16.07 -5.01
N LYS A 100 1.49 16.50 -4.12
CA LYS A 100 1.38 17.74 -3.34
C LYS A 100 1.91 18.97 -4.06
#